data_AF-A0AAN5AM40-F1
#
_entry.id   AF-A0AAN5AM40-F1
#
_cell.length_a   1.000
_cell.length_b   1.000
_cell.length_c   1.000
_cell.angle_alpha   90.00
_cell.angle_beta   90.00
_cell.angle_gamma   90.00
#
_symmetry.space_group_name_H-M   'P 1'
#
loop_
_entity.id
_entity.type
_entity.pdbx_description
1 polymer ?
#
loop_
_entity_poly.entity_id
_entity_poly.type
_entity_poly.pdbx_seq_one_letter_code
_entity_poly.pdbx_strand_id
1 'polypeptide(L)'
;MFDSLHDKLTQQFPKWGKACWKNVLALSLGIIQKGTVCLNKVKDCIGSILENQSTSASGHYKRLTRIFTEYSDTHLWSDLLQLSAMHMHKGGDFLMVDGTS
;
A
#
# COMPACT_ATOMS: atom_id res chain seq x y z
N MET A 1 -2.86 -15.31 1.05
CA MET A 1 -2.47 -14.25 2.02
C MET A 1 -2.99 -12.88 1.58
N PHE A 2 -2.74 -12.48 0.32
CA PHE A 2 -3.15 -11.18 -0.19
C PHE A 2 -4.68 -10.97 -0.12
N ASP A 3 -5.48 -11.97 -0.51
CA ASP A 3 -6.94 -11.88 -0.46
C ASP A 3 -7.50 -11.85 0.98
N SER A 4 -6.96 -12.66 1.90
CA SER A 4 -7.45 -12.65 3.29
C SER A 4 -7.15 -11.33 4.02
N LEU A 5 -6.03 -10.67 3.68
CA LEU A 5 -5.69 -9.36 4.24
C LEU A 5 -6.56 -8.27 3.60
N HIS A 6 -6.81 -8.40 2.29
CA HIS A 6 -7.71 -7.53 1.53
C HIS A 6 -9.13 -7.52 2.12
N ASP A 7 -9.69 -8.70 2.43
CA ASP A 7 -11.04 -8.81 3.02
C ASP A 7 -11.11 -8.14 4.39
N LYS A 8 -10.11 -8.36 5.26
CA LYS A 8 -10.03 -7.72 6.58
C LYS A 8 -9.96 -6.19 6.50
N LEU A 9 -9.13 -5.66 5.60
CA LEU A 9 -9.00 -4.22 5.39
C LEU A 9 -10.29 -3.60 4.85
N THR A 10 -10.97 -4.31 3.96
CA THR A 10 -12.26 -3.86 3.40
C THR A 10 -13.36 -3.85 4.47
N GLN A 11 -13.38 -4.84 5.38
CA GLN A 11 -14.31 -4.84 6.51
C GLN A 11 -14.02 -3.70 7.50
N GLN A 12 -12.75 -3.45 7.79
CA GLN A 12 -12.34 -2.43 8.76
C GLN A 12 -12.48 -1.00 8.22
N PHE A 13 -12.29 -0.81 6.91
CA PHE A 13 -12.38 0.47 6.23
C PHE A 13 -13.23 0.35 4.95
N PRO A 14 -14.56 0.24 5.09
CA PRO A 14 -15.46 -0.08 3.99
C PRO A 14 -15.57 1.00 2.91
N LYS A 15 -15.17 2.24 3.21
CA LYS A 15 -15.15 3.35 2.24
C LYS A 15 -14.17 3.15 1.09
N TRP A 16 -13.15 2.29 1.26
CA TRP A 16 -12.16 2.03 0.22
C TRP A 16 -12.49 0.78 -0.56
N GLY A 17 -12.62 0.92 -1.88
CA GLY A 17 -12.90 -0.19 -2.77
C GLY A 17 -11.75 -1.20 -2.87
N LYS A 18 -12.07 -2.40 -3.36
CA LYS A 18 -11.11 -3.51 -3.51
C LYS A 18 -9.85 -3.15 -4.30
N ALA A 19 -10.00 -2.35 -5.34
CA ALA A 19 -8.88 -1.89 -6.16
C ALA A 19 -7.90 -0.99 -5.37
N CYS A 20 -8.41 -0.14 -4.47
CA CYS A 20 -7.59 0.74 -3.64
C CYS A 20 -6.68 -0.09 -2.73
N TRP A 21 -7.27 -0.98 -1.92
CA TRP A 21 -6.51 -1.82 -1.00
C TRP A 21 -5.51 -2.74 -1.71
N LYS A 22 -5.88 -3.28 -2.88
CA LYS A 22 -4.96 -4.06 -3.70
C LYS A 22 -3.75 -3.24 -4.16
N ASN A 23 -3.94 -1.97 -4.52
CA ASN A 23 -2.84 -1.10 -4.91
C ASN A 23 -1.96 -0.69 -3.71
N VAL A 24 -2.56 -0.38 -2.55
CA VAL A 24 -1.82 -0.09 -1.30
C VAL A 24 -0.94 -1.27 -0.89
N LEU A 25 -1.50 -2.48 -0.87
CA LEU A 25 -0.76 -3.68 -0.49
C LEU A 25 0.35 -4.00 -1.51
N ALA A 26 0.07 -3.87 -2.82
CA ALA A 26 1.08 -4.07 -3.85
C ALA A 26 2.24 -3.08 -3.73
N LEU A 27 1.94 -1.80 -3.48
CA LEU A 27 2.94 -0.77 -3.26
C LEU A 27 3.79 -1.07 -2.02
N SER A 28 3.13 -1.38 -0.90
CA SER A 28 3.81 -1.65 0.38
C SER A 28 4.75 -2.86 0.28
N LEU A 29 4.26 -3.97 -0.26
CA LEU A 29 5.07 -5.17 -0.48
C LEU A 29 6.19 -4.93 -1.51
N GLY A 30 5.92 -4.16 -2.55
CA GLY A 30 6.92 -3.81 -3.57
C GLY A 30 8.07 -2.98 -3.00
N ILE A 31 7.76 -1.98 -2.15
CA ILE A 31 8.77 -1.17 -1.47
C ILE A 31 9.62 -2.06 -0.55
N ILE A 32 8.99 -2.93 0.24
CA ILE A 32 9.69 -3.86 1.14
C ILE A 32 10.60 -4.81 0.33
N GLN A 33 10.09 -5.39 -0.75
CA GLN A 33 10.84 -6.36 -1.56
C GLN A 33 12.01 -5.73 -2.32
N LYS A 34 11.88 -4.49 -2.80
CA LYS A 34 12.95 -3.79 -3.54
C LYS A 34 13.87 -2.94 -2.67
N GLY A 35 13.49 -2.68 -1.42
CA GLY A 35 14.24 -1.80 -0.52
C GLY A 35 14.34 -0.36 -1.04
N THR A 36 13.35 0.12 -1.79
CA THR A 36 13.35 1.48 -2.36
C THR A 36 11.94 1.99 -2.60
N VAL A 37 11.77 3.30 -2.45
CA VAL A 37 10.53 4.03 -2.79
C VAL A 37 10.48 4.48 -4.25
N CYS A 38 11.54 4.23 -5.03
CA CYS A 38 11.59 4.58 -6.44
C CYS A 38 10.61 3.70 -7.25
N LEU A 39 9.43 4.25 -7.61
CA LEU A 39 8.38 3.50 -8.32
C LEU A 39 8.85 2.88 -9.64
N ASN A 40 9.84 3.48 -10.30
CA ASN A 40 10.44 2.93 -11.52
C ASN A 40 11.19 1.62 -11.29
N LYS A 41 11.72 1.38 -10.09
CA LYS A 41 12.35 0.11 -9.68
C LYS A 41 11.33 -0.85 -9.08
N VAL A 42 10.33 -0.30 -8.37
CA VAL A 42 9.26 -1.10 -7.73
C VAL A 42 8.36 -1.77 -8.75
N LYS A 43 8.04 -1.10 -9.87
CA LYS A 43 7.14 -1.63 -10.91
C LYS A 43 7.52 -3.05 -11.40
N ASP A 44 8.80 -3.39 -11.36
CA ASP A 44 9.34 -4.63 -11.91
C ASP A 44 9.03 -5.88 -11.06
N CYS A 45 8.71 -5.73 -9.75
CA CYS A 45 8.28 -6.87 -8.91
C CYS A 45 6.77 -7.01 -8.76
N ILE A 46 5.98 -6.01 -9.19
CA ILE A 46 4.53 -6.00 -8.97
C ILE A 46 3.82 -7.15 -9.68
N GLY A 47 4.29 -7.56 -10.86
CA GLY A 47 3.72 -8.71 -11.58
C GLY A 47 3.82 -10.01 -10.78
N SER A 48 4.94 -10.21 -10.07
CA SER A 48 5.12 -11.34 -9.17
C SER A 48 4.26 -11.24 -7.92
N ILE A 49 4.16 -10.05 -7.31
CA ILE A 49 3.36 -9.83 -6.09
C ILE A 49 1.86 -10.07 -6.35
N LEU A 50 1.39 -9.68 -7.53
CA LEU A 50 -0.02 -9.75 -7.90
C LEU A 50 -0.39 -11.01 -8.69
N GLU A 51 0.56 -11.92 -8.89
CA GLU A 51 0.40 -13.14 -9.71
C GLU A 51 -0.15 -12.81 -11.11
N ASN A 52 0.28 -11.67 -11.67
CA ASN A 52 -0.18 -11.16 -12.96
C ASN A 52 1.02 -10.69 -13.78
N GLN A 53 1.70 -11.68 -14.38
CA GLN A 53 2.87 -11.47 -15.23
C GLN A 53 2.53 -11.01 -16.66
N SER A 54 1.25 -11.05 -17.05
CA SER A 54 0.81 -10.57 -18.36
C SER A 54 0.73 -9.05 -18.45
N THR A 55 0.64 -8.37 -17.30
CA THR A 55 0.66 -6.91 -17.25
C THR A 55 2.08 -6.38 -17.43
N SER A 56 2.25 -5.38 -18.30
CA SER A 56 3.56 -4.75 -18.50
C SER A 56 4.03 -3.97 -17.27
N ALA A 57 5.35 -3.81 -17.14
CA ALA A 57 5.96 -2.96 -16.11
C ALA A 57 5.42 -1.52 -16.15
N SER A 58 5.12 -0.97 -17.35
CA SER A 58 4.50 0.35 -17.48
C SER A 58 3.07 0.38 -16.94
N GLY A 59 2.29 -0.69 -17.14
CA GLY A 59 0.97 -0.84 -16.53
C GLY A 59 1.03 -0.91 -15.01
N HIS A 60 2.02 -1.62 -14.45
CA HIS A 60 2.29 -1.63 -13.02
C HIS A 60 2.69 -0.27 -12.47
N TYR A 61 3.55 0.47 -13.18
CA TYR A 61 3.90 1.83 -12.79
C TYR A 61 2.65 2.72 -12.70
N LYS A 62 1.81 2.72 -13.74
CA LYS A 62 0.55 3.47 -13.75
C LYS A 62 -0.39 3.06 -12.62
N ARG A 63 -0.42 1.77 -12.25
CA ARG A 63 -1.17 1.29 -11.09
C ARG A 63 -0.66 1.91 -9.79
N LEU A 64 0.66 1.91 -9.57
CA LEU A 64 1.27 2.44 -8.35
C LEU A 64 1.04 3.94 -8.21
N THR A 65 1.13 4.70 -9.31
CA THR A 65 0.93 6.15 -9.28
C THR A 65 -0.49 6.55 -8.86
N ARG A 66 -1.51 5.69 -9.06
CA ARG A 66 -2.89 5.99 -8.65
C ARG A 66 -3.02 6.31 -7.16
N ILE A 67 -2.25 5.66 -6.30
CA ILE A 67 -2.25 5.96 -4.86
C ILE A 67 -1.89 7.43 -4.60
N PHE A 68 -0.97 7.97 -5.40
CA PHE A 68 -0.49 9.34 -5.24
C PHE A 68 -1.30 10.37 -6.04
N THR A 69 -1.98 9.96 -7.11
CA THR A 69 -2.73 10.89 -7.97
C THR A 69 -4.23 10.90 -7.72
N GLU A 70 -4.83 9.74 -7.45
CA GLU A 70 -6.28 9.61 -7.24
C GLU A 70 -6.65 9.70 -5.76
N TYR A 71 -5.72 9.39 -4.86
CA TYR A 71 -5.94 9.37 -3.41
C TYR A 71 -5.14 10.42 -2.63
N SER A 72 -4.48 11.37 -3.30
CA SER A 72 -3.68 12.45 -2.67
C SER A 72 -4.47 13.22 -1.63
N ASP A 73 -5.65 13.69 -2.03
CA ASP A 73 -6.48 14.61 -1.23
C ASP A 73 -7.61 13.88 -0.50
N THR A 74 -7.42 12.59 -0.28
CA THR A 74 -8.41 11.73 0.36
C THR A 74 -7.97 11.31 1.76
N HIS A 75 -8.91 10.82 2.57
CA HIS A 75 -8.60 10.31 3.91
C HIS A 75 -7.80 9.01 3.94
N LEU A 76 -7.39 8.45 2.79
CA LEU A 76 -6.67 7.18 2.73
C LEU A 76 -5.40 7.21 3.60
N TRP A 77 -4.64 8.29 3.54
CA TRP A 77 -3.41 8.47 4.33
C TRP A 77 -3.68 8.50 5.83
N SER A 78 -4.73 9.22 6.25
CA SER A 78 -5.16 9.24 7.66
C SER A 78 -5.63 7.86 8.14
N ASP A 79 -6.29 7.08 7.29
CA ASP A 79 -6.72 5.73 7.66
C ASP A 79 -5.56 4.74 7.73
N LEU A 80 -4.56 4.88 6.85
CA LEU A 80 -3.32 4.11 6.94
C LEU A 80 -2.57 4.42 8.24
N LEU A 81 -2.52 5.69 8.64
CA LEU A 81 -1.97 6.09 9.92
C LEU A 81 -2.78 5.50 11.08
N GLN A 82 -4.12 5.57 11.02
CA GLN A 82 -4.99 4.95 12.03
C GLN A 82 -4.78 3.43 12.11
N LEU A 83 -4.65 2.74 10.97
CA LEU A 83 -4.34 1.31 10.92
C LEU A 83 -3.03 0.99 11.64
N SER A 84 -1.99 1.80 11.42
CA SER A 84 -0.70 1.64 12.11
C SER A 84 -0.82 1.86 13.63
N ALA A 85 -1.55 2.90 14.05
CA ALA A 85 -1.78 3.20 15.46
C ALA A 85 -2.58 2.10 16.18
N MET A 86 -3.60 1.55 15.52
CA MET A 86 -4.37 0.41 16.06
C MET A 86 -3.51 -0.84 16.28
N HIS A 87 -2.51 -1.07 15.44
CA HIS A 87 -1.57 -2.18 15.61
C HIS A 87 -0.50 -1.89 16.67
N MET A 88 -0.11 -0.63 16.84
CA MET A 88 0.80 -0.21 17.91
C MET A 88 0.27 -0.59 19.29
N HIS A 89 -1.04 -0.47 19.52
CA HIS A 89 -1.64 -0.86 20.81
C HIS A 89 -1.48 -2.35 21.17
N LYS A 90 -1.10 -3.20 20.21
CA LYS A 90 -0.91 -4.65 20.44
C LYS A 90 0.51 -5.05 20.86
N GLY A 91 1.41 -4.09 21.10
CA GLY A 91 2.77 -4.37 21.59
C GLY A 91 3.84 -3.32 21.27
N GLY A 92 3.45 -2.14 20.79
CA GLY A 92 4.34 -1.00 20.63
C GLY A 92 4.20 -0.05 21.81
N ASP A 93 5.29 0.18 22.54
CA ASP A 93 5.32 1.05 23.72
C ASP A 93 5.60 2.52 23.38
N PHE A 94 6.15 2.79 22.19
CA PHE A 94 6.64 4.10 21.80
C PHE A 94 6.20 4.47 20.38
N LEU A 95 5.69 5.68 20.20
CA LEU A 95 5.54 6.34 18.90
C LEU A 95 6.70 7.30 18.73
N MET A 96 7.60 7.01 17.79
CA MET A 96 8.67 7.94 17.42
C MET A 96 8.14 8.89 16.33
N VAL A 97 8.15 10.19 16.63
CA VAL A 97 7.83 11.25 15.67
C VAL A 97 9.13 12.01 15.42
N ASP A 98 9.59 11.99 14.17
CA ASP A 98 10.79 12.68 13.75
C ASP A 98 10.45 13.62 12.58
N GLY A 99 11.10 14.78 12.55
CA GLY A 99 10.91 15.79 11.52
C GLY A 99 12.01 15.68 10.47
N THR A 100 11.64 15.40 9.23
CA THR A 100 12.57 15.44 8.09
C THR A 100 12.18 16.58 7.13
N SER A 101 13.19 17.18 6.48
CA SER A 101 13.06 18.23 5.47
C SER A 101 12.63 17.69 4.11
#